data_AF-A0A1F9FFP4-F1
#
_entry.id   AF-A0A1F9FFP4-F1
#
_cell.length_a   1.000
_cell.length_b   1.000
_cell.length_c   1.000
_cell.angle_alpha   90.00
_cell.angle_beta   90.00
_cell.angle_gamma   90.00
#
_symmetry.space_group_name_H-M   'P 1'
#
loop_
_entity.id
_entity.type
_entity.pdbx_description
1 polymer ?
#
loop_
_entity_poly.entity_id
_entity_poly.type
_entity_poly.pdbx_seq_one_letter_code
_entity_poly.pdbx_strand_id
1 'polypeptide(L)'
;MANLTGPKGPSEPKSKGARPVSDKTAGLEKREKIQEKKHEPTVEQEPAVKGDTFGEVPSIQGRQARELPASPGDAGSGGSVKARLHALGLKGGTDGLIKTAGTDAIRYSAVPGGRILHGSLAVESTRSLAKLEGVVRVTGDLSIQESVLKSAELLVLKSLTEVGGRLTLEGNAALQLIDAFENLERARGIYVGFNPGIARVSLPKLREIEAALIFEANTALTEINLPAFSKGGLYVHVHDNQALTTVLLPSLSSVQGELSFLDNPRLITVRLASRAKPATVGALELAKNGAADFPLLFANVVKS
;
A
#
# COMPACT_ATOMS: atom_id res chain seq x y z
N MET A 1 -30.24 37.51 -52.54
CA MET A 1 -29.34 38.66 -52.28
C MET A 1 -29.08 38.72 -50.78
N ALA A 2 -27.81 38.87 -50.38
CA ALA A 2 -27.24 38.76 -49.03
C ALA A 2 -27.87 39.75 -48.00
N ASN A 3 -27.79 39.63 -46.67
CA ASN A 3 -26.63 39.53 -45.77
C ASN A 3 -27.16 39.23 -44.33
N LEU A 4 -26.59 38.30 -43.57
CA LEU A 4 -25.51 38.46 -42.55
C LEU A 4 -25.84 39.31 -41.31
N THR A 5 -25.90 38.58 -40.18
CA THR A 5 -25.97 38.96 -38.77
C THR A 5 -24.60 39.38 -38.19
N GLY A 6 -24.55 40.39 -37.29
CA GLY A 6 -23.39 40.70 -36.45
C GLY A 6 -23.49 42.06 -35.73
N PRO A 7 -22.83 42.29 -34.57
CA PRO A 7 -23.54 42.65 -33.33
C PRO A 7 -23.31 44.06 -32.73
N LYS A 8 -24.05 44.28 -31.63
CA LYS A 8 -24.23 45.48 -30.78
C LYS A 8 -23.03 45.89 -29.90
N GLY A 9 -22.93 47.20 -29.66
CA GLY A 9 -22.34 47.92 -28.52
C GLY A 9 -22.36 49.44 -28.79
N PRO A 10 -22.09 50.36 -27.84
CA PRO A 10 -22.06 50.30 -26.37
C PRO A 10 -23.04 51.32 -25.71
N SER A 11 -23.19 51.29 -24.38
CA SER A 11 -23.93 52.33 -23.62
C SER A 11 -23.37 52.55 -22.21
N GLU A 12 -23.00 53.80 -21.91
CA GLU A 12 -22.85 54.44 -20.60
C GLU A 12 -23.58 55.81 -20.68
N PRO A 13 -23.89 56.55 -19.59
CA PRO A 13 -23.36 56.49 -18.21
C PRO A 13 -24.43 56.55 -17.09
N LYS A 14 -24.02 56.35 -15.82
CA LYS A 14 -24.85 56.63 -14.62
C LYS A 14 -24.17 57.65 -13.70
N SER A 15 -24.99 58.57 -13.19
CA SER A 15 -24.61 59.66 -12.28
C SER A 15 -25.44 59.65 -10.99
N LYS A 16 -24.82 60.19 -9.92
CA LYS A 16 -25.39 60.89 -8.75
C LYS A 16 -25.95 60.10 -7.56
N GLY A 17 -25.53 60.56 -6.37
CA GLY A 17 -26.46 60.94 -5.31
C GLY A 17 -26.14 60.37 -3.93
N ALA A 18 -25.62 61.22 -3.03
CA ALA A 18 -25.29 60.89 -1.64
C ALA A 18 -26.19 61.64 -0.64
N ARG A 19 -26.25 61.06 0.59
CA ARG A 19 -26.68 61.60 1.91
C ARG A 19 -28.17 61.40 2.32
N PRO A 20 -28.54 61.61 3.60
CA PRO A 20 -28.09 60.90 4.84
C PRO A 20 -29.27 60.65 5.83
N VAL A 21 -29.15 59.80 6.88
CA VAL A 21 -30.00 59.91 8.09
C VAL A 21 -29.28 59.36 9.34
N SER A 22 -29.27 60.18 10.39
CA SER A 22 -28.93 59.91 11.80
C SER A 22 -30.20 59.55 12.59
N ASP A 23 -30.13 58.71 13.63
CA ASP A 23 -30.43 59.14 15.02
C ASP A 23 -30.31 58.04 16.10
N LYS A 24 -29.91 58.49 17.29
CA LYS A 24 -30.26 58.08 18.66
C LYS A 24 -29.99 56.64 19.15
N THR A 25 -29.15 56.56 20.18
CA THR A 25 -29.53 56.02 21.50
C THR A 25 -28.67 56.61 22.61
N ALA A 26 -29.30 56.91 23.73
CA ALA A 26 -28.75 57.53 24.93
C ALA A 26 -28.45 56.48 26.03
N GLY A 27 -27.46 56.80 26.87
CA GLY A 27 -27.46 56.55 28.31
C GLY A 27 -27.12 55.14 28.83
N LEU A 28 -25.93 54.96 29.40
CA LEU A 28 -25.71 54.88 30.85
C LEU A 28 -24.26 54.43 31.13
N GLU A 29 -23.53 55.31 31.81
CA GLU A 29 -22.17 55.09 32.29
C GLU A 29 -22.17 54.12 33.49
N LYS A 30 -21.35 53.06 33.42
CA LYS A 30 -20.66 52.53 34.60
C LYS A 30 -19.22 52.19 34.22
N ARG A 31 -18.30 52.87 34.88
CA ARG A 31 -16.85 52.67 34.79
C ARG A 31 -16.45 51.43 35.57
N GLU A 32 -15.89 50.43 34.92
CA GLU A 32 -15.02 49.44 35.55
C GLU A 32 -13.77 49.23 34.70
N LYS A 33 -12.62 49.23 35.39
CA LYS A 33 -11.27 49.12 34.83
C LYS A 33 -11.07 47.75 34.20
N ILE A 34 -10.79 47.69 32.90
CA ILE A 34 -10.28 46.49 32.24
C ILE A 34 -8.75 46.59 32.21
N GLN A 35 -8.09 45.71 32.95
CA GLN A 35 -6.68 45.38 32.74
C GLN A 35 -6.55 44.62 31.41
N GLU A 36 -5.66 45.08 30.54
CA GLU A 36 -5.18 44.31 29.39
C GLU A 36 -4.55 42.99 29.87
N LYS A 37 -5.25 41.87 29.67
CA LYS A 37 -4.64 40.55 29.56
C LYS A 37 -4.63 40.17 28.10
N LYS A 38 -3.42 40.13 27.51
CA LYS A 38 -3.11 39.53 26.22
C LYS A 38 -3.85 38.20 26.08
N HIS A 39 -4.76 38.12 25.10
CA HIS A 39 -5.32 36.87 24.63
C HIS A 39 -4.27 36.18 23.74
N GLU A 40 -3.67 35.11 24.24
CA GLU A 40 -3.14 34.04 23.40
C GLU A 40 -4.33 33.25 22.83
N PRO A 41 -4.29 32.79 21.56
CA PRO A 41 -5.38 32.02 20.99
C PRO A 41 -5.40 30.61 21.59
N THR A 42 -6.50 30.30 22.28
CA THR A 42 -6.83 28.96 22.77
C THR A 42 -7.01 28.02 21.58
N VAL A 43 -6.09 27.09 21.40
CA VAL A 43 -6.26 25.94 20.49
C VAL A 43 -7.26 25.00 21.16
N GLU A 44 -8.45 24.88 20.58
CA GLU A 44 -9.37 23.79 20.90
C GLU A 44 -8.69 22.46 20.56
N GLN A 45 -8.34 21.70 21.60
CA GLN A 45 -7.88 20.32 21.46
C GLN A 45 -9.11 19.45 21.13
N GLU A 46 -9.15 18.92 19.91
CA GLU A 46 -10.01 17.80 19.55
C GLU A 46 -9.69 16.58 20.46
N PRO A 47 -10.70 15.78 20.85
CA PRO A 47 -10.48 14.65 21.73
C PRO A 47 -9.64 13.57 21.04
N ALA A 48 -8.59 13.14 21.74
CA ALA A 48 -7.69 12.07 21.34
C ALA A 48 -8.46 10.79 20.97
N VAL A 49 -8.39 10.40 19.70
CA VAL A 49 -8.68 9.02 19.27
C VAL A 49 -7.57 8.15 19.84
N LYS A 50 -7.87 7.37 20.88
CA LYS A 50 -6.99 6.29 21.35
C LYS A 50 -6.79 5.33 20.17
N GLY A 51 -5.63 5.40 19.53
CA GLY A 51 -5.14 4.33 18.69
C GLY A 51 -4.95 3.12 19.59
N ASP A 52 -5.67 2.04 19.31
CA ASP A 52 -5.39 0.74 19.90
C ASP A 52 -3.96 0.35 19.51
N THR A 53 -3.03 0.60 20.43
CA THR A 53 -1.65 0.14 20.37
C THR A 53 -1.66 -1.36 20.57
N PHE A 54 -1.27 -2.12 19.54
CA PHE A 54 -0.94 -3.52 19.70
C PHE A 54 0.31 -3.66 20.57
N GLY A 55 0.27 -4.65 21.47
CA GLY A 55 1.28 -4.91 22.49
C GLY A 55 2.69 -5.11 21.93
N GLU A 56 3.66 -4.80 22.79
CA GLU A 56 5.09 -4.89 22.53
C GLU A 56 5.50 -6.19 21.82
N VAL A 57 6.28 -6.02 20.76
CA VAL A 57 7.03 -7.10 20.12
C VAL A 57 8.13 -7.56 21.10
N PRO A 58 8.26 -8.85 21.42
CA PRO A 58 9.37 -9.31 22.25
C PRO A 58 10.71 -9.02 21.56
N SER A 59 11.59 -8.31 22.26
CA SER A 59 12.96 -8.02 21.87
C SER A 59 13.68 -9.31 21.45
N ILE A 60 14.14 -9.39 20.20
CA ILE A 60 15.03 -10.47 19.74
C ILE A 60 16.46 -10.16 20.23
N GLN A 61 16.65 -10.12 21.55
CA GLN A 61 17.97 -10.19 22.19
C GLN A 61 18.13 -11.63 22.68
N GLY A 62 18.86 -12.46 21.92
CA GLY A 62 19.18 -13.82 22.39
C GLY A 62 19.67 -14.83 21.37
N ARG A 63 19.65 -14.55 20.06
CA ARG A 63 20.33 -15.42 19.10
C ARG A 63 21.75 -14.91 18.89
N GLN A 64 22.71 -15.59 19.52
CA GLN A 64 24.14 -15.38 19.32
C GLN A 64 24.43 -15.22 17.82
N ALA A 65 25.09 -14.11 17.48
CA ALA A 65 25.63 -13.85 16.17
C ALA A 65 26.58 -14.99 15.80
N ARG A 66 26.12 -15.95 15.00
CA ARG A 66 27.02 -16.81 14.26
C ARG A 66 27.57 -15.97 13.12
N GLU A 67 28.88 -15.77 13.15
CA GLU A 67 29.65 -15.10 12.12
C GLU A 67 29.23 -15.60 10.73
N LEU A 68 28.89 -14.65 9.86
CA LEU A 68 28.71 -14.89 8.43
C LEU A 68 30.03 -15.43 7.88
N PRO A 69 30.07 -16.60 7.22
CA PRO A 69 31.31 -17.05 6.60
C PRO A 69 31.67 -16.09 5.46
N ALA A 70 32.94 -15.69 5.45
CA ALA A 70 33.57 -14.92 4.39
C ALA A 70 33.39 -15.61 3.03
N SER A 71 33.27 -14.77 1.99
CA SER A 71 33.01 -15.12 0.59
C SER A 71 33.80 -16.33 0.08
N PRO A 72 33.19 -17.21 -0.73
CA PRO A 72 33.88 -17.94 -1.77
C PRO A 72 33.61 -17.29 -3.14
N GLY A 73 34.70 -17.08 -3.89
CA GLY A 73 34.66 -16.61 -5.27
C GLY A 73 34.03 -17.62 -6.24
N ASP A 74 33.71 -17.09 -7.42
CA ASP A 74 33.40 -17.78 -8.68
C ASP A 74 32.61 -19.10 -8.61
N ALA A 75 31.28 -18.99 -8.59
CA ALA A 75 30.38 -19.95 -9.23
C ALA A 75 28.98 -19.34 -9.45
N GLY A 76 28.58 -19.14 -10.71
CA GLY A 76 27.19 -19.09 -11.18
C GLY A 76 26.25 -18.04 -10.57
N SER A 77 25.93 -17.01 -11.35
CA SER A 77 24.99 -15.89 -11.10
C SER A 77 23.51 -16.29 -10.82
N GLY A 78 23.24 -17.14 -9.83
CA GLY A 78 21.87 -17.52 -9.42
C GLY A 78 21.71 -17.93 -7.95
N GLY A 79 22.78 -17.94 -7.15
CA GLY A 79 22.78 -18.55 -5.82
C GLY A 79 22.39 -17.69 -4.60
N SER A 80 22.15 -16.37 -4.72
CA SER A 80 22.21 -15.48 -3.54
C SER A 80 20.87 -15.04 -2.93
N VAL A 81 19.75 -15.00 -3.66
CA VAL A 81 18.51 -14.35 -3.14
C VAL A 81 17.45 -15.35 -2.67
N LYS A 82 17.24 -16.47 -3.39
CA LYS A 82 16.42 -17.60 -2.90
C LYS A 82 16.90 -18.10 -1.53
N ALA A 83 18.22 -18.10 -1.31
CA ALA A 83 18.85 -18.45 -0.03
C ALA A 83 18.64 -17.39 1.06
N ARG A 84 18.63 -16.09 0.71
CA ARG A 84 18.33 -14.99 1.64
C ARG A 84 16.86 -14.94 2.04
N LEU A 85 15.93 -15.12 1.09
CA LEU A 85 14.50 -15.30 1.35
C LEU A 85 14.23 -16.57 2.20
N HIS A 86 14.99 -17.65 1.95
CA HIS A 86 14.95 -18.88 2.76
C HIS A 86 15.45 -18.66 4.19
N ALA A 87 16.55 -17.91 4.37
CA ALA A 87 17.11 -17.59 5.68
C ALA A 87 16.22 -16.64 6.51
N LEU A 88 15.40 -15.81 5.86
CA LEU A 88 14.45 -14.91 6.49
C LEU A 88 13.06 -15.55 6.74
N GLY A 89 12.84 -16.82 6.35
CA GLY A 89 11.54 -17.50 6.51
C GLY A 89 10.43 -16.90 5.62
N LEU A 90 10.80 -16.26 4.51
CA LEU A 90 9.89 -15.56 3.60
C LEU A 90 9.48 -16.42 2.38
N LYS A 91 9.59 -17.75 2.47
CA LYS A 91 8.86 -18.64 1.53
C LYS A 91 7.35 -18.37 1.69
N GLY A 92 6.56 -18.55 0.63
CA GLY A 92 5.12 -18.83 0.79
C GLY A 92 4.89 -20.23 1.36
N GLY A 93 5.58 -20.56 2.45
CA GLY A 93 5.32 -21.80 3.18
C GLY A 93 3.97 -21.71 3.87
N THR A 94 3.18 -22.77 3.78
CA THR A 94 1.93 -22.95 4.53
C THR A 94 2.16 -23.40 5.97
N ASP A 95 3.40 -23.29 6.47
CA ASP A 95 3.80 -23.77 7.79
C ASP A 95 3.13 -22.93 8.88
N GLY A 96 2.16 -23.52 9.58
CA GLY A 96 1.36 -22.86 10.60
C GLY A 96 0.00 -22.32 10.12
N LEU A 97 -0.33 -22.45 8.83
CA LEU A 97 -1.65 -22.12 8.32
C LEU A 97 -2.64 -23.24 8.66
N ILE A 98 -3.89 -22.89 8.97
CA ILE A 98 -4.99 -23.86 9.04
C ILE A 98 -5.20 -24.40 7.61
N LYS A 99 -4.54 -25.53 7.33
CA LYS A 99 -4.78 -26.38 6.16
C LYS A 99 -6.13 -27.05 6.41
N THR A 100 -7.17 -26.67 5.69
CA THR A 100 -8.55 -27.08 6.02
C THR A 100 -8.88 -28.56 5.69
N ALA A 101 -7.89 -29.45 5.82
CA ALA A 101 -8.10 -30.88 6.08
C ALA A 101 -8.41 -31.17 7.55
N GLY A 102 -8.21 -30.22 8.48
CA GLY A 102 -8.44 -30.37 9.93
C GLY A 102 -9.60 -29.53 10.50
N THR A 103 -10.18 -30.03 11.60
CA THR A 103 -11.35 -29.51 12.35
C THR A 103 -11.08 -28.24 13.17
N ASP A 104 -10.20 -27.34 12.74
CA ASP A 104 -10.06 -26.05 13.42
C ASP A 104 -11.27 -25.18 13.06
N ALA A 105 -12.19 -25.06 14.02
CA ALA A 105 -13.40 -24.26 13.86
C ALA A 105 -13.01 -22.81 13.58
N ILE A 106 -13.28 -22.36 12.35
CA ILE A 106 -13.07 -20.97 11.95
C ILE A 106 -13.98 -20.10 12.81
N ARG A 107 -13.37 -19.12 13.48
CA ARG A 107 -14.08 -18.20 14.36
C ARG A 107 -14.31 -16.87 13.65
N TYR A 108 -15.50 -16.33 13.80
CA TYR A 108 -15.85 -15.03 13.26
C TYR A 108 -16.30 -14.07 14.36
N SER A 109 -16.03 -12.79 14.18
CA SER A 109 -16.71 -11.72 14.91
C SER A 109 -17.44 -10.81 13.93
N ALA A 110 -18.65 -10.39 14.29
CA ALA A 110 -19.39 -9.41 13.51
C ALA A 110 -18.84 -8.01 13.76
N VAL A 111 -18.75 -7.20 12.70
CA VAL A 111 -18.40 -5.79 12.76
C VAL A 111 -19.29 -4.99 11.80
N PRO A 112 -19.46 -3.68 12.00
CA PRO A 112 -20.07 -2.84 10.97
C PRO A 112 -19.34 -3.04 9.63
N GLY A 113 -20.10 -3.35 8.58
CA GLY A 113 -19.56 -3.58 7.24
C GLY A 113 -19.13 -5.02 6.93
N GLY A 114 -19.18 -5.96 7.88
CA GLY A 114 -18.94 -7.38 7.58
C GLY A 114 -18.50 -8.22 8.77
N ARG A 115 -17.55 -9.12 8.55
CA ARG A 115 -17.03 -10.05 9.56
C ARG A 115 -15.52 -10.03 9.65
N ILE A 116 -15.00 -10.28 10.83
CA ILE A 116 -13.58 -10.58 11.05
C ILE A 116 -13.44 -12.09 11.10
N LEU A 117 -12.56 -12.65 10.27
CA LEU A 117 -12.10 -14.02 10.41
C LEU A 117 -10.91 -14.04 11.37
N HIS A 118 -11.01 -14.85 12.43
CA HIS A 118 -9.93 -15.03 13.38
C HIS A 118 -9.03 -16.20 12.99
N GLY A 119 -7.72 -15.94 12.99
CA GLY A 119 -6.70 -16.90 12.62
C GLY A 119 -6.33 -16.83 11.14
N SER A 120 -5.58 -17.82 10.68
CA SER A 120 -5.09 -17.93 9.32
C SER A 120 -5.94 -18.89 8.49
N LEU A 121 -6.08 -18.63 7.18
CA LEU A 121 -6.84 -19.47 6.27
C LEU A 121 -6.04 -19.77 4.99
N ALA A 122 -5.91 -21.07 4.68
CA ALA A 122 -5.49 -21.53 3.36
C ALA A 122 -6.74 -21.74 2.47
N VAL A 123 -6.70 -21.17 1.28
CA VAL A 123 -7.73 -21.28 0.24
C VAL A 123 -7.22 -22.19 -0.86
N GLU A 124 -7.74 -23.41 -0.88
CA GLU A 124 -7.37 -24.46 -1.85
C GLU A 124 -8.49 -24.70 -2.88
N SER A 125 -9.70 -24.23 -2.57
CA SER A 125 -10.91 -24.45 -3.38
C SER A 125 -11.94 -23.33 -3.20
N THR A 126 -12.96 -23.33 -4.05
CA THR A 126 -14.13 -22.42 -3.94
C THR A 126 -14.87 -22.60 -2.62
N ARG A 127 -14.86 -23.83 -2.05
CA ARG A 127 -15.46 -24.12 -0.74
C ARG A 127 -14.69 -23.44 0.40
N SER A 128 -13.36 -23.48 0.37
CA SER A 128 -12.56 -22.73 1.35
C SER A 128 -12.69 -21.23 1.16
N LEU A 129 -12.83 -20.79 -0.09
CA LEU A 129 -12.98 -19.38 -0.44
C LEU A 129 -14.32 -18.79 0.03
N ALA A 130 -15.42 -19.56 -0.05
CA ALA A 130 -16.74 -19.14 0.43
C ALA A 130 -16.76 -18.75 1.92
N LYS A 131 -15.81 -19.26 2.72
CA LYS A 131 -15.63 -18.88 4.14
C LYS A 131 -15.19 -17.42 4.32
N LEU A 132 -14.74 -16.76 3.26
CA LEU A 132 -14.31 -15.36 3.26
C LEU A 132 -15.40 -14.41 2.75
N GLU A 133 -16.59 -14.90 2.43
CA GLU A 133 -17.70 -14.04 2.02
C GLU A 133 -18.03 -13.01 3.10
N GLY A 134 -18.08 -11.73 2.71
CA GLY A 134 -18.33 -10.62 3.63
C GLY A 134 -17.27 -10.44 4.74
N VAL A 135 -16.10 -11.10 4.62
CA VAL A 135 -14.99 -10.88 5.54
C VAL A 135 -14.29 -9.58 5.17
N VAL A 136 -14.22 -8.66 6.14
CA VAL A 136 -13.52 -7.38 5.99
C VAL A 136 -12.10 -7.45 6.52
N ARG A 137 -11.82 -8.37 7.46
CA ARG A 137 -10.49 -8.54 8.02
C ARG A 137 -10.19 -10.00 8.33
N VAL A 138 -8.99 -10.43 8.00
CA VAL A 138 -8.39 -11.69 8.48
C VAL A 138 -7.36 -11.33 9.55
N THR A 139 -7.44 -11.87 10.76
CA THR A 139 -6.46 -11.50 11.82
C THR A 139 -5.11 -12.21 11.67
N GLY A 140 -5.08 -13.37 11.01
CA GLY A 140 -3.87 -14.08 10.66
C GLY A 140 -3.51 -13.95 9.18
N ASP A 141 -2.91 -15.00 8.64
CA ASP A 141 -2.48 -15.07 7.24
C ASP A 141 -3.62 -15.52 6.33
N LEU A 142 -3.60 -15.06 5.09
CA LEU A 142 -4.48 -15.52 4.03
C LEU A 142 -3.61 -16.07 2.89
N SER A 143 -3.78 -17.35 2.56
CA SER A 143 -2.93 -18.00 1.57
C SER A 143 -3.75 -18.66 0.48
N ILE A 144 -3.40 -18.39 -0.77
CA ILE A 144 -3.99 -18.99 -1.96
C ILE A 144 -2.83 -19.51 -2.79
N GLN A 145 -2.61 -20.82 -2.74
CA GLN A 145 -1.45 -21.44 -3.34
C GLN A 145 -1.83 -22.61 -4.21
N GLU A 146 -1.14 -22.75 -5.34
CA GLU A 146 -1.29 -23.86 -6.27
C GLU A 146 -2.76 -24.17 -6.62
N SER A 147 -3.61 -23.13 -6.61
CA SER A 147 -5.05 -23.30 -6.76
C SER A 147 -5.44 -23.26 -8.24
N VAL A 148 -6.56 -23.93 -8.54
CA VAL A 148 -7.22 -23.86 -9.84
C VAL A 148 -8.23 -22.71 -9.93
N LEU A 149 -8.23 -21.83 -8.91
CA LEU A 149 -9.17 -20.73 -8.83
C LEU A 149 -8.91 -19.70 -9.92
N LYS A 150 -9.99 -19.13 -10.46
CA LYS A 150 -9.95 -18.04 -11.44
C LYS A 150 -10.13 -16.69 -10.74
N SER A 151 -9.66 -15.62 -11.39
CA SER A 151 -9.80 -14.25 -10.87
C SER A 151 -11.25 -13.87 -10.52
N ALA A 152 -12.23 -14.35 -11.30
CA ALA A 152 -13.66 -14.10 -11.02
C ALA A 152 -14.16 -14.72 -9.71
N GLU A 153 -13.58 -15.82 -9.25
CA GLU A 153 -13.99 -16.49 -8.02
C GLU A 153 -13.48 -15.72 -6.78
N LEU A 154 -12.33 -15.06 -6.91
CA LEU A 154 -11.74 -14.25 -5.84
C LEU A 154 -12.55 -12.99 -5.51
N LEU A 155 -13.52 -12.59 -6.34
CA LEU A 155 -14.32 -11.37 -6.12
C LEU A 155 -15.11 -11.40 -4.80
N VAL A 156 -15.30 -12.56 -4.20
CA VAL A 156 -15.80 -12.72 -2.82
C VAL A 156 -14.93 -12.00 -1.76
N LEU A 157 -13.65 -11.73 -2.08
CA LEU A 157 -12.70 -11.00 -1.24
C LEU A 157 -12.78 -9.48 -1.40
N LYS A 158 -13.67 -8.95 -2.23
CA LYS A 158 -13.79 -7.50 -2.48
C LYS A 158 -14.03 -6.68 -1.20
N SER A 159 -14.63 -7.27 -0.17
CA SER A 159 -14.86 -6.59 1.11
C SER A 159 -13.62 -6.53 2.00
N LEU A 160 -12.56 -7.28 1.68
CA LEU A 160 -11.36 -7.40 2.51
C LEU A 160 -10.57 -6.10 2.48
N THR A 161 -10.43 -5.48 3.65
CA THR A 161 -9.67 -4.24 3.85
C THR A 161 -8.35 -4.46 4.58
N GLU A 162 -8.22 -5.57 5.32
CA GLU A 162 -7.04 -5.83 6.15
C GLU A 162 -6.70 -7.33 6.27
N VAL A 163 -5.40 -7.65 6.21
CA VAL A 163 -4.84 -8.96 6.57
C VAL A 163 -3.78 -8.76 7.65
N GLY A 164 -4.09 -9.16 8.89
CA GLY A 164 -3.19 -9.00 10.04
C GLY A 164 -1.88 -9.79 9.90
N GLY A 165 -1.88 -10.85 9.10
CA GLY A 165 -0.70 -11.61 8.71
C GLY A 165 -0.25 -11.34 7.27
N ARG A 166 0.30 -12.38 6.64
CA ARG A 166 0.72 -12.37 5.24
C ARG A 166 -0.43 -12.75 4.32
N LEU A 167 -0.64 -11.96 3.28
CA LEU A 167 -1.40 -12.37 2.09
C LEU A 167 -0.44 -13.05 1.10
N THR A 168 -0.68 -14.31 0.78
CA THR A 168 0.17 -15.11 -0.11
C THR A 168 -0.64 -15.56 -1.33
N LEU A 169 -0.19 -15.20 -2.53
CA LEU A 169 -0.68 -15.70 -3.82
C LEU A 169 0.49 -16.39 -4.53
N GLU A 170 0.57 -17.71 -4.48
CA GLU A 170 1.70 -18.46 -5.04
C GLU A 170 1.27 -19.57 -6.00
N GLY A 171 1.92 -19.70 -7.15
CA GLY A 171 1.73 -20.88 -8.01
C GLY A 171 0.34 -21.01 -8.64
N ASN A 172 -0.48 -19.95 -8.68
CA ASN A 172 -1.85 -20.02 -9.19
C ASN A 172 -1.88 -19.76 -10.70
N ALA A 173 -1.73 -20.83 -11.49
CA ALA A 173 -1.65 -20.74 -12.95
C ALA A 173 -2.91 -20.18 -13.63
N ALA A 174 -4.08 -20.29 -12.99
CA ALA A 174 -5.35 -19.83 -13.53
C ALA A 174 -5.68 -18.36 -13.19
N LEU A 175 -4.89 -17.70 -12.33
CA LEU A 175 -5.09 -16.29 -12.00
C LEU A 175 -4.50 -15.37 -13.06
N GLN A 176 -5.30 -14.41 -13.51
CA GLN A 176 -4.91 -13.42 -14.52
C GLN A 176 -4.90 -11.99 -13.97
N LEU A 177 -5.75 -11.74 -12.98
CA LEU A 177 -5.97 -10.46 -12.31
C LEU A 177 -6.08 -10.67 -10.79
N ILE A 178 -5.79 -9.62 -10.03
CA ILE A 178 -5.90 -9.56 -8.56
C ILE A 178 -6.86 -8.45 -8.09
N ASP A 179 -7.82 -8.08 -8.93
CA ASP A 179 -8.84 -7.06 -8.71
C ASP A 179 -9.73 -7.31 -7.48
N ALA A 180 -9.81 -8.57 -7.05
CA ALA A 180 -10.43 -8.99 -5.80
C ALA A 180 -9.95 -8.22 -4.55
N PHE A 181 -8.73 -7.67 -4.56
CA PHE A 181 -8.13 -6.95 -3.43
C PHE A 181 -8.19 -5.42 -3.59
N GLU A 182 -9.11 -4.90 -4.40
CA GLU A 182 -9.26 -3.45 -4.66
C GLU A 182 -9.45 -2.59 -3.40
N ASN A 183 -10.01 -3.17 -2.34
CA ASN A 183 -10.27 -2.50 -1.06
C ASN A 183 -9.22 -2.76 0.02
N LEU A 184 -8.20 -3.58 -0.25
CA LEU A 184 -7.15 -3.89 0.72
C LEU A 184 -6.34 -2.64 1.05
N GLU A 185 -6.37 -2.20 2.30
CA GLU A 185 -5.69 -0.99 2.77
C GLU A 185 -4.37 -1.30 3.46
N ARG A 186 -4.29 -2.42 4.18
CA ARG A 186 -3.14 -2.82 5.00
C ARG A 186 -2.94 -4.32 5.01
N ALA A 187 -1.69 -4.74 5.09
CA ALA A 187 -1.33 -6.10 5.48
C ALA A 187 0.02 -6.12 6.19
N ARG A 188 0.27 -7.13 7.02
CA ARG A 188 1.62 -7.30 7.58
C ARG A 188 2.62 -7.65 6.48
N GLY A 189 2.22 -8.46 5.50
CA GLY A 189 3.02 -8.71 4.31
C GLY A 189 2.18 -9.17 3.12
N ILE A 190 2.71 -8.99 1.92
CA ILE A 190 2.11 -9.48 0.68
C ILE A 190 3.20 -10.19 -0.12
N TYR A 191 2.93 -11.43 -0.51
CA TYR A 191 3.75 -12.22 -1.42
C TYR A 191 2.91 -12.61 -2.63
N VAL A 192 3.32 -12.21 -3.83
CA VAL A 192 2.72 -12.62 -5.10
C VAL A 192 3.82 -13.24 -5.95
N GLY A 193 3.87 -14.57 -5.95
CA GLY A 193 4.98 -15.34 -6.50
C GLY A 193 4.55 -16.41 -7.49
N PHE A 194 5.31 -16.67 -8.54
CA PHE A 194 5.12 -17.86 -9.39
C PHE A 194 3.71 -17.99 -10.00
N ASN A 195 3.02 -16.89 -10.29
CA ASN A 195 1.71 -16.92 -10.95
C ASN A 195 1.88 -16.55 -12.44
N PRO A 196 2.03 -17.53 -13.35
CA PRO A 196 2.39 -17.26 -14.74
C PRO A 196 1.31 -16.51 -15.53
N GLY A 197 0.06 -16.49 -15.07
CA GLY A 197 -1.05 -15.83 -15.74
C GLY A 197 -1.28 -14.38 -15.34
N ILE A 198 -0.76 -13.92 -14.19
CA ILE A 198 -1.07 -12.58 -13.66
C ILE A 198 -0.42 -11.52 -14.55
N ALA A 199 -1.23 -10.77 -15.28
CA ALA A 199 -0.75 -9.76 -16.22
C ALA A 199 -0.53 -8.39 -15.56
N ARG A 200 -1.34 -8.06 -14.54
CA ARG A 200 -1.30 -6.78 -13.83
C ARG A 200 -1.59 -6.96 -12.35
N VAL A 201 -0.90 -6.16 -11.54
CA VAL A 201 -1.13 -6.01 -10.11
C VAL A 201 -1.60 -4.57 -9.86
N SER A 202 -2.79 -4.41 -9.29
CA SER A 202 -3.33 -3.12 -8.90
C SER A 202 -3.98 -3.22 -7.53
N LEU A 203 -3.45 -2.49 -6.54
CA LEU A 203 -4.01 -2.38 -5.19
C LEU A 203 -4.19 -0.89 -4.86
N PRO A 204 -5.27 -0.25 -5.36
CA PRO A 204 -5.42 1.20 -5.35
C PRO A 204 -5.53 1.80 -3.95
N LYS A 205 -5.98 1.02 -2.96
CA LYS A 205 -6.14 1.47 -1.57
C LYS A 205 -5.04 1.02 -0.63
N LEU A 206 -4.09 0.19 -1.07
CA LEU A 206 -3.02 -0.30 -0.19
C LEU A 206 -2.13 0.87 0.22
N ARG A 207 -2.08 1.18 1.52
CA ARG A 207 -1.33 2.32 2.06
C ARG A 207 -0.01 1.93 2.71
N GLU A 208 0.00 0.79 3.40
CA GLU A 208 1.09 0.40 4.28
C GLU A 208 1.24 -1.12 4.32
N ILE A 209 2.51 -1.55 4.37
CA ILE A 209 2.93 -2.92 4.66
C ILE A 209 3.94 -2.88 5.79
N GLU A 210 3.74 -3.69 6.82
CA GLU A 210 4.61 -3.66 8.01
C GLU A 210 5.93 -4.42 7.82
N ALA A 211 5.91 -5.54 7.10
CA ALA A 211 7.06 -6.43 6.95
C ALA A 211 7.59 -6.45 5.51
N ALA A 212 6.90 -7.14 4.59
CA ALA A 212 7.44 -7.37 3.25
C ALA A 212 6.36 -7.31 2.17
N LEU A 213 6.68 -6.61 1.08
CA LEU A 213 5.91 -6.59 -0.17
C LEU A 213 6.79 -7.20 -1.26
N ILE A 214 6.40 -8.37 -1.77
CA ILE A 214 7.23 -9.16 -2.68
C ILE A 214 6.43 -9.56 -3.91
N PHE A 215 6.99 -9.27 -5.09
CA PHE A 215 6.51 -9.73 -6.39
C PHE A 215 7.62 -10.53 -7.08
N GLU A 216 7.44 -11.83 -7.25
CA GLU A 216 8.49 -12.75 -7.72
C GLU A 216 8.00 -13.65 -8.85
N ALA A 217 8.79 -13.83 -9.91
CA ALA A 217 8.56 -14.89 -10.90
C ALA A 217 7.14 -14.92 -11.54
N ASN A 218 6.49 -13.76 -11.69
CA ASN A 218 5.22 -13.66 -12.40
C ASN A 218 5.49 -13.33 -13.87
N THR A 219 5.67 -14.37 -14.69
CA THR A 219 6.24 -14.24 -16.04
C THR A 219 5.41 -13.39 -17.01
N ALA A 220 4.09 -13.29 -16.84
CA ALA A 220 3.21 -12.44 -17.64
C ALA A 220 2.99 -11.02 -17.07
N LEU A 221 3.52 -10.72 -15.88
CA LEU A 221 3.25 -9.46 -15.19
C LEU A 221 3.91 -8.29 -15.94
N THR A 222 3.12 -7.37 -16.47
CA THR A 222 3.62 -6.19 -17.20
C THR A 222 3.62 -4.92 -16.36
N GLU A 223 2.74 -4.83 -15.35
CA GLU A 223 2.52 -3.61 -14.58
C GLU A 223 2.19 -3.89 -13.11
N ILE A 224 2.84 -3.14 -12.21
CA ILE A 224 2.49 -3.03 -10.80
C ILE A 224 2.06 -1.58 -10.54
N ASN A 225 0.85 -1.38 -10.01
CA ASN A 225 0.29 -0.07 -9.73
C ASN A 225 -0.28 0.02 -8.30
N LEU A 226 0.43 0.74 -7.42
CA LEU A 226 0.08 0.91 -6.01
C LEU A 226 0.04 2.42 -5.68
N PRO A 227 -0.98 3.16 -6.16
CA PRO A 227 -1.00 4.62 -6.13
C PRO A 227 -1.07 5.22 -4.73
N ALA A 228 -1.70 4.52 -3.77
CA ALA A 228 -1.80 4.96 -2.38
C ALA A 228 -0.67 4.43 -1.47
N PHE A 229 0.21 3.57 -1.99
CA PHE A 229 1.22 2.90 -1.18
C PHE A 229 2.28 3.91 -0.73
N SER A 230 2.31 4.16 0.57
CA SER A 230 3.07 5.26 1.17
C SER A 230 4.21 4.80 2.07
N LYS A 231 4.06 3.63 2.70
CA LYS A 231 5.03 3.06 3.64
C LYS A 231 5.28 1.58 3.35
N GLY A 232 6.51 1.27 2.94
CA GLY A 232 7.04 -0.08 2.97
C GLY A 232 7.71 -0.35 4.31
N GLY A 233 7.52 -1.56 4.81
CA GLY A 233 8.16 -2.06 6.02
C GLY A 233 9.63 -2.37 5.80
N LEU A 234 10.03 -3.58 6.15
CA LEU A 234 11.40 -4.05 6.02
C LEU A 234 11.84 -4.20 4.56
N TYR A 235 10.96 -4.69 3.68
CA TYR A 235 11.35 -5.05 2.30
C TYR A 235 10.25 -4.74 1.28
N VAL A 236 10.64 -4.13 0.16
CA VAL A 236 9.83 -4.00 -1.06
C VAL A 236 10.64 -4.55 -2.22
N HIS A 237 10.35 -5.78 -2.63
CA HIS A 237 11.12 -6.53 -3.62
C HIS A 237 10.29 -6.86 -4.85
N VAL A 238 10.83 -6.56 -6.02
CA VAL A 238 10.20 -6.87 -7.31
C VAL A 238 11.23 -7.58 -8.16
N HIS A 239 11.19 -8.91 -8.20
CA HIS A 239 12.24 -9.74 -8.79
C HIS A 239 11.73 -10.74 -9.83
N ASP A 240 12.55 -11.04 -10.85
CA ASP A 240 12.29 -12.10 -11.83
C ASP A 240 10.94 -11.99 -12.57
N ASN A 241 10.43 -10.77 -12.82
CA ASN A 241 9.21 -10.57 -13.60
C ASN A 241 9.58 -10.24 -15.05
N GLN A 242 9.70 -11.30 -15.87
CA GLN A 242 10.26 -11.25 -17.23
C GLN A 242 9.51 -10.30 -18.20
N ALA A 243 8.21 -10.10 -18.00
CA ALA A 243 7.38 -9.19 -18.81
C ALA A 243 7.23 -7.78 -18.23
N LEU A 244 7.73 -7.52 -17.01
CA LEU A 244 7.42 -6.30 -16.27
C LEU A 244 8.05 -5.09 -16.95
N THR A 245 7.25 -4.10 -17.31
CA THR A 245 7.72 -2.84 -17.92
C THR A 245 7.59 -1.65 -16.99
N THR A 246 6.62 -1.70 -16.07
CA THR A 246 6.18 -0.52 -15.32
C THR A 246 5.89 -0.84 -13.84
N VAL A 247 6.43 -0.01 -12.94
CA VAL A 247 6.08 0.01 -11.52
C VAL A 247 5.69 1.43 -11.10
N LEU A 248 4.50 1.60 -10.53
CA LEU A 248 3.95 2.89 -10.11
C LEU A 248 3.71 2.90 -8.60
N LEU A 249 4.54 3.65 -7.88
CA LEU A 249 4.48 3.87 -6.43
C LEU A 249 4.55 5.39 -6.11
N PRO A 250 3.67 6.22 -6.71
CA PRO A 250 3.77 7.68 -6.65
C PRO A 250 3.63 8.28 -5.25
N SER A 251 3.06 7.55 -4.30
CA SER A 251 2.90 8.00 -2.92
C SER A 251 3.98 7.47 -1.97
N LEU A 252 4.92 6.64 -2.45
CA LEU A 252 5.91 5.99 -1.60
C LEU A 252 6.80 7.03 -0.93
N SER A 253 6.76 7.07 0.39
CA SER A 253 7.48 8.05 1.20
C SER A 253 8.59 7.42 2.03
N SER A 254 8.46 6.15 2.42
CA SER A 254 9.50 5.45 3.15
C SER A 254 9.50 3.94 2.92
N VAL A 255 10.68 3.33 2.92
CA VAL A 255 10.91 1.89 3.10
C VAL A 255 11.95 1.75 4.21
N GLN A 256 11.64 1.06 5.30
CA GLN A 256 12.57 0.98 6.44
C GLN A 256 13.86 0.23 6.07
N GLY A 257 13.74 -0.84 5.30
CA GLY A 257 14.89 -1.58 4.80
C GLY A 257 15.09 -1.38 3.31
N GLU A 258 14.96 -2.47 2.54
CA GLU A 258 15.40 -2.50 1.14
C GLU A 258 14.24 -2.28 0.17
N LEU A 259 14.45 -1.37 -0.78
CA LEU A 259 13.68 -1.26 -2.01
C LEU A 259 14.52 -1.86 -3.15
N SER A 260 14.10 -2.97 -3.74
CA SER A 260 14.89 -3.62 -4.79
C SER A 260 14.09 -4.08 -6.01
N PHE A 261 14.71 -3.87 -7.16
CA PHE A 261 14.25 -4.31 -8.47
C PHE A 261 15.38 -5.10 -9.12
N LEU A 262 15.23 -6.41 -9.24
CA LEU A 262 16.28 -7.32 -9.69
C LEU A 262 15.74 -8.26 -10.76
N ASP A 263 16.53 -8.54 -11.80
CA ASP A 263 16.17 -9.54 -12.82
C ASP A 263 14.81 -9.26 -13.52
N ASN A 264 14.45 -7.99 -13.74
CA ASN A 264 13.26 -7.61 -14.53
C ASN A 264 13.71 -7.01 -15.88
N PRO A 265 14.13 -7.83 -16.87
CA PRO A 265 14.87 -7.35 -18.05
C PRO A 265 14.10 -6.40 -18.95
N ARG A 266 12.76 -6.28 -18.80
CA ARG A 266 11.91 -5.34 -19.56
C ARG A 266 11.49 -4.10 -18.77
N LEU A 267 11.88 -4.00 -17.50
CA LEU A 267 11.44 -2.93 -16.60
C LEU A 267 12.11 -1.63 -16.98
N ILE A 268 11.37 -0.75 -17.63
CA ILE A 268 11.87 0.55 -18.10
C ILE A 268 11.30 1.71 -17.31
N THR A 269 10.14 1.57 -16.64
CA THR A 269 9.51 2.67 -15.91
C THR A 269 9.31 2.33 -14.46
N VAL A 270 9.88 3.13 -13.56
CA VAL A 270 9.56 3.10 -12.13
C VAL A 270 9.25 4.52 -11.68
N ARG A 271 7.98 4.78 -11.34
CA ARG A 271 7.53 6.08 -10.84
C ARG A 271 7.38 6.03 -9.33
N LEU A 272 8.27 6.73 -8.63
CA LEU A 272 8.19 6.95 -7.19
C LEU A 272 7.57 8.33 -6.88
N ALA A 273 7.56 8.71 -5.61
CA ALA A 273 7.23 10.07 -5.20
C ALA A 273 8.10 11.12 -5.91
N SER A 274 7.56 12.34 -6.01
CA SER A 274 8.24 13.44 -6.72
C SER A 274 9.55 13.85 -6.04
N ARG A 275 10.47 14.45 -6.80
CA ARG A 275 11.72 15.06 -6.27
C ARG A 275 11.53 16.02 -5.11
N ALA A 276 10.38 16.69 -5.01
CA ALA A 276 10.10 17.61 -3.90
C ALA A 276 9.92 16.88 -2.56
N LYS A 277 9.61 15.59 -2.59
CA LYS A 277 9.42 14.73 -1.42
C LYS A 277 9.94 13.32 -1.74
N PRO A 278 11.28 13.14 -1.79
CA PRO A 278 11.86 11.85 -2.15
C PRO A 278 11.52 10.80 -1.08
N ALA A 279 11.48 9.54 -1.49
CA ALA A 279 11.27 8.43 -0.58
C ALA A 279 12.55 8.16 0.23
N THR A 280 12.42 7.97 1.55
CA THR A 280 13.54 7.53 2.38
C THR A 280 13.61 6.01 2.37
N VAL A 281 14.72 5.42 1.95
CA VAL A 281 14.91 3.95 1.94
C VAL A 281 16.18 3.57 2.70
N GLY A 282 16.17 2.43 3.41
CA GLY A 282 17.38 1.89 4.03
C GLY A 282 18.42 1.46 2.99
N ALA A 283 17.96 0.79 1.93
CA ALA A 283 18.79 0.41 0.80
C ALA A 283 17.98 0.48 -0.52
N LEU A 284 18.69 0.76 -1.61
CA LEU A 284 18.17 0.72 -2.96
C LEU A 284 19.05 -0.20 -3.80
N GLU A 285 18.49 -1.30 -4.31
CA GLU A 285 19.19 -2.25 -5.18
C GLU A 285 18.51 -2.34 -6.56
N LEU A 286 19.30 -2.17 -7.61
CA LEU A 286 18.86 -2.22 -8.99
C LEU A 286 19.85 -3.06 -9.79
N ALA A 287 19.41 -4.20 -10.30
CA ALA A 287 20.26 -5.07 -11.10
C ALA A 287 19.47 -5.78 -12.21
N LYS A 288 20.08 -5.93 -13.38
CA LYS A 288 19.52 -6.72 -14.50
C LYS A 288 18.08 -6.34 -14.88
N ASN A 289 17.79 -5.04 -14.87
CA ASN A 289 16.51 -4.49 -15.33
C ASN A 289 16.59 -3.94 -16.76
N GLY A 290 15.44 -3.64 -17.36
CA GLY A 290 15.35 -2.97 -18.66
C GLY A 290 15.94 -1.56 -18.64
N ALA A 291 16.88 -1.25 -19.54
CA ALA A 291 17.49 0.07 -19.59
C ALA A 291 16.54 1.09 -20.25
N ALA A 292 15.92 1.99 -19.47
CA ALA A 292 15.66 3.42 -19.80
C ALA A 292 14.78 4.15 -18.74
N ASP A 293 15.24 4.32 -17.48
CA ASP A 293 14.86 5.48 -16.62
C ASP A 293 15.49 5.53 -15.20
N PHE A 294 16.41 4.62 -14.84
CA PHE A 294 16.99 4.59 -13.50
C PHE A 294 17.69 5.88 -13.00
N PRO A 295 18.26 6.77 -13.83
CA PRO A 295 18.83 8.03 -13.35
C PRO A 295 17.80 8.94 -12.65
N LEU A 296 16.52 8.91 -13.05
CA LEU A 296 15.46 9.67 -12.39
C LEU A 296 15.03 9.02 -11.07
N LEU A 297 15.16 7.70 -10.94
CA LEU A 297 14.85 6.97 -9.72
C LEU A 297 15.78 7.38 -8.56
N PHE A 298 17.09 7.45 -8.81
CA PHE A 298 18.07 7.86 -7.80
C PHE A 298 17.82 9.29 -7.27
N ALA A 299 17.26 10.18 -8.10
CA ALA A 299 16.91 11.53 -7.67
C ALA A 299 15.63 11.60 -6.80
N ASN A 300 14.82 10.55 -6.80
CA ASN A 300 13.57 10.46 -6.06
C ASN A 300 13.69 9.63 -4.77
N VAL A 301 14.92 9.23 -4.41
CA VAL A 301 15.20 8.37 -3.25
C VAL A 301 16.35 8.96 -2.44
N VAL A 302 16.20 8.96 -1.11
CA VAL A 302 17.26 9.31 -0.16
C VAL A 302 17.55 8.10 0.72
N LYS A 303 18.82 7.79 0.94
CA LYS A 303 19.21 6.72 1.88
C LYS A 303 19.06 7.22 3.31
N SER A 304 18.43 6.42 4.19
CA SER A 304 18.30 6.72 5.63
C SER A 304 19.64 6.65 6.35
#